data_AF-A0A098B639-F1
#
_entry.id   AF-A0A098B639-F1
#
_cell.length_a   1.000
_cell.length_b   1.000
_cell.length_c   1.000
_cell.angle_alpha   90.00
_cell.angle_beta   90.00
_cell.angle_gamma   90.00
#
_symmetry.space_group_name_H-M   'P 1'
#
loop_
_entity.id
_entity.type
_entity.pdbx_description
1 polymer ?
#
loop_
_entity_poly.entity_id
_entity_poly.type
_entity_poly.pdbx_seq_one_letter_code
_entity_poly.pdbx_strand_id
1 'polypeptide(L)' 'MTMKTIELTEKEYWRTLRKQKKIKLREIADLLKCSIAFLSMYENDKTLMRPEAINQYKDFIQNK' A
#
# COMPACT_ATOMS: atom_id res chain seq x y z
N MET A 1 10.49 -23.73 19.82
CA MET A 1 9.72 -22.92 18.86
C MET A 1 10.50 -21.64 18.61
N THR A 2 11.30 -21.61 17.55
CA THR A 2 12.12 -20.43 17.20
C THR A 2 11.21 -19.37 16.58
N MET A 3 11.21 -18.17 17.16
CA MET A 3 10.57 -17.02 16.54
C MET A 3 11.37 -16.66 15.28
N LYS A 4 10.80 -16.95 14.10
CA LYS A 4 11.32 -16.44 12.83
C LYS A 4 10.86 -14.98 12.71
N THR A 5 11.80 -14.05 12.83
CA THR A 5 11.56 -12.65 12.47
C THR A 5 11.32 -12.62 10.95
N ILE A 6 10.11 -12.27 10.54
CA ILE A 6 9.77 -12.09 9.13
C ILE A 6 10.20 -10.68 8.76
N GLU A 7 11.26 -10.56 7.96
CA GLU A 7 11.59 -9.30 7.30
C GLU A 7 10.53 -9.02 6.24
N LEU A 8 9.74 -7.96 6.45
CA LEU A 8 8.75 -7.51 5.47
C LEU A 8 9.45 -6.60 4.45
N THR A 9 9.13 -6.81 3.17
CA THR A 9 9.46 -5.80 2.16
C THR A 9 8.73 -4.49 2.46
N GLU A 10 9.26 -3.38 1.93
CA GLU A 10 8.62 -2.07 2.14
C GLU A 10 7.15 -2.07 1.66
N LYS A 11 6.85 -2.68 0.52
CA LYS A 11 5.48 -2.76 0.01
C LYS A 11 4.56 -3.61 0.89
N GLU A 12 5.03 -4.75 1.38
CA GLU A 12 4.26 -5.59 2.30
C GLU A 12 3.99 -4.88 3.63
N TYR A 13 4.95 -4.10 4.12
CA TYR A 13 4.76 -3.24 5.29
C TYR A 13 3.60 -2.26 5.06
N TRP A 14 3.64 -1.47 3.99
CA TRP A 14 2.59 -0.47 3.74
C TRP A 14 1.23 -1.10 3.46
N ARG A 15 1.19 -2.21 2.71
CA ARG A 15 -0.02 -2.99 2.48
C ARG A 15 -0.63 -3.48 3.80
N THR A 16 0.21 -3.97 4.71
CA THR A 16 -0.21 -4.47 6.02
C THR A 16 -0.74 -3.33 6.88
N LEU A 17 0.00 -2.22 6.97
CA LEU A 17 -0.42 -1.04 7.73
C LEU A 17 -1.75 -0.48 7.23
N ARG A 18 -1.94 -0.36 5.91
CA ARG A 18 -3.22 0.04 5.30
C ARG A 18 -4.38 -0.83 5.78
N LYS A 19 -4.21 -2.16 5.74
CA LYS A 19 -5.23 -3.13 6.17
C LYS A 19 -5.52 -3.02 7.67
N GLN A 20 -4.48 -2.85 8.50
CA GLN A 20 -4.63 -2.65 9.96
C GLN A 20 -5.44 -1.40 10.27
N LYS A 21 -5.19 -0.30 9.55
CA LYS A 21 -5.97 0.95 9.63
C LYS A 21 -7.34 0.88 8.95
N LYS A 22 -7.72 -0.28 8.39
CA LYS A 22 -8.98 -0.51 7.65
C LYS A 22 -9.19 0.46 6.47
N ILE A 23 -8.12 1.02 5.92
CA ILE A 23 -8.16 1.91 4.77
C ILE A 23 -8.45 1.08 3.52
N LYS A 24 -9.54 1.38 2.81
CA LYS A 24 -9.92 0.68 1.59
C LYS A 24 -9.11 1.20 0.41
N LEU A 25 -8.75 0.30 -0.51
CA LEU A 25 -8.07 0.69 -1.75
C LEU A 25 -8.88 1.71 -2.57
N ARG A 26 -10.21 1.69 -2.48
CA ARG A 26 -11.08 2.69 -3.10
C ARG A 26 -10.74 4.12 -2.67
N GLU A 27 -10.47 4.33 -1.39
CA GLU A 27 -10.20 5.67 -0.85
C GLU A 27 -8.90 6.25 -1.41
N ILE A 28 -7.89 5.40 -1.55
CA ILE A 28 -6.60 5.76 -2.14
C ILE A 28 -6.74 5.92 -3.67
N ALA A 29 -7.52 5.06 -4.33
CA ALA A 29 -7.80 5.16 -5.76
C ALA A 29 -8.48 6.49 -6.11
N ASP A 30 -9.43 6.93 -5.28
CA ASP A 30 -10.15 8.19 -5.43
C ASP A 30 -9.21 9.41 -5.25
N LEU A 31 -8.22 9.32 -4.35
CA LEU A 31 -7.16 10.32 -4.16
C LEU A 31 -6.23 10.39 -5.38
N LEU A 32 -5.70 9.23 -5.81
CA LEU A 32 -4.68 9.12 -6.86
C LEU A 32 -5.24 9.15 -8.28
N LYS A 33 -6.56 9.21 -8.43
CA LYS A 33 -7.28 9.16 -9.72
C LYS A 33 -6.87 7.94 -10.56
N CYS A 34 -6.80 6.78 -9.92
CA CYS A 34 -6.46 5.51 -10.57
C CYS A 34 -7.48 4.42 -10.24
N SER A 35 -7.35 3.23 -10.84
CA SER A 35 -8.25 2.12 -10.55
C SER A 35 -7.83 1.36 -9.29
N ILE A 36 -8.81 0.76 -8.59
CA ILE A 36 -8.54 -0.15 -7.46
C ILE A 36 -7.64 -1.33 -7.91
N ALA A 37 -7.86 -1.82 -9.14
CA ALA A 37 -7.06 -2.89 -9.72
C ALA A 37 -5.58 -2.49 -9.86
N PHE A 38 -5.30 -1.25 -10.29
CA PHE A 38 -3.93 -0.74 -10.39
C PHE A 38 -3.21 -0.73 -9.03
N LEU A 39 -3.88 -0.25 -7.97
CA LEU A 39 -3.30 -0.28 -6.62
C LEU A 39 -3.11 -1.70 -6.10
N SER A 40 -4.06 -2.60 -6.36
CA SER A 40 -3.93 -4.01 -6.01
C SER A 40 -2.73 -4.64 -6.72
N MET A 41 -2.54 -4.37 -8.01
CA MET A 41 -1.38 -4.83 -8.77
C MET A 41 -0.09 -4.26 -8.19
N TYR A 42 -0.06 -2.98 -7.79
CA TYR A 42 1.11 -2.35 -7.20
C TYR A 42 1.50 -3.01 -5.86
N GLU A 43 0.52 -3.28 -4.98
CA GLU A 43 0.71 -3.96 -3.69
C GLU A 43 1.17 -5.42 -3.81
N ASN A 44 1.04 -6.05 -4.99
CA ASN A 44 1.46 -7.43 -5.25
C ASN A 44 2.59 -7.49 -6.31
N ASP A 45 3.34 -6.40 -6.48
CA ASP A 45 4.50 -6.33 -7.36
C ASP A 45 4.22 -6.65 -8.85
N LYS A 46 2.98 -6.41 -9.30
CA LYS A 46 2.55 -6.63 -10.68
C LYS A 46 2.61 -5.38 -11.56
N THR A 47 2.77 -4.20 -10.97
CA THR A 47 2.97 -2.95 -11.70
C THR A 47 3.83 -1.98 -10.90
N LEU A 48 4.44 -1.03 -11.60
CA LEU A 48 5.08 0.13 -11.01
C LEU A 48 4.08 1.28 -10.90
N MET A 49 4.31 2.15 -9.91
CA MET A 49 3.58 3.39 -9.70
C MET A 49 4.60 4.53 -9.69
N ARG A 50 4.19 5.71 -10.16
CA ARG A 50 5.09 6.88 -10.18
C ARG A 50 5.50 7.27 -8.75
N PRO A 51 6.74 7.74 -8.53
CA PRO A 51 7.22 8.11 -7.18
C PRO A 51 6.31 9.07 -6.42
N GLU A 52 5.72 10.05 -7.11
CA GLU A 52 4.82 11.04 -6.50
C GLU A 52 3.54 10.38 -5.97
N ALA A 53 2.99 9.42 -6.72
CA ALA A 53 1.82 8.66 -6.31
C ALA A 53 2.14 7.67 -5.18
N ILE A 54 3.37 7.14 -5.13
CA ILE A 54 3.87 6.34 -4.00
C ILE A 54 3.93 7.19 -2.73
N ASN A 55 4.44 8.41 -2.83
CA ASN A 55 4.50 9.32 -1.67
C ASN A 55 3.11 9.66 -1.15
N GLN A 56 2.17 10.01 -2.04
CA GLN A 56 0.78 10.27 -1.66
C GLN A 56 0.09 9.04 -1.05
N TYR A 57 0.36 7.83 -1.59
CA TYR A 57 -0.12 6.57 -1.04
C TYR A 57 0.36 6.35 0.41
N LYS A 58 1.67 6.51 0.66
CA LYS A 58 2.27 6.33 1.98
C LYS A 58 1.77 7.39 2.97
N ASP A 59 1.75 8.65 2.55
CA ASP A 59 1.28 9.77 3.37
C ASP A 59 -0.19 9.60 3.79
N PHE A 60 -1.06 9.20 2.85
CA PHE A 60 -2.47 8.94 3.15
C PHE A 60 -2.64 7.80 4.16
N ILE A 61 -1.83 6.74 4.07
CA ILE A 61 -1.87 5.65 5.06
C ILE A 61 -1.35 6.12 6.41
N GLN A 62 -0.31 6.95 6.45
CA GLN A 62 0.31 7.42 7.68
C GLN A 62 -0.60 8.37 8.46
N ASN A 63 -1.29 9.29 7.78
CA ASN A 63 -2.04 10.39 8.41
C ASN A 63 -3.52 10.10 8.69
N LYS A 64 -4.00 8.89 8.39
CA LYS A 64 -5.38 8.45 8.63
C LYS A 64 -5.48 7.53 9.83
#